data_AF-A0AAF0UBS7-F1
#
_entry.id   AF-A0AAF0UBS7-F1
#
_cell.length_a   1.000
_cell.length_b   1.000
_cell.length_c   1.000
_cell.angle_alpha   90.00
_cell.angle_beta   90.00
_cell.angle_gamma   90.00
#
_symmetry.space_group_name_H-M   'P 1'
#
loop_
_entity.id
_entity.type
_entity.pdbx_description
1 polymer ?
#
loop_
_entity_poly.entity_id
_entity_poly.type
_entity_poly.pdbx_seq_one_letter_code
_entity_poly.pdbx_strand_id
1 'polypeptide(L)'
;MARPREAIAECLSELQSESQENQQKALLTLVSITKVSPQNRNLLAQTNGVVSTLLSLSMSPSSTTIQLLALSILFNLSLNPNLKQTLADMEKILFLNSVILSSTSAEPSRIAASLLCSLAMLDKNKAKFGVAGTVEALVKVISRSRGPASHHFLSTLAELVQFHGNCTVAVQSGAVPVLIKLVEDSDCEDLAGTSLAILCLLARFEEGLTALKETDKIVALLIEILKGKCMLSKEGAADILLRLFDESEGCIRDALRLPEFSSVLADLSVRGSVRAREKASLLMKKLMEANMDVVYGDTGNKTATYLQ
;
A
#
# COMPACT_ATOMS: atom_id res chain seq x y z
N MET A 1 -14.10 -19.43 -35.35
CA MET A 1 -13.46 -19.16 -34.05
C MET A 1 -13.56 -20.42 -33.22
N ALA A 2 -12.45 -21.02 -32.81
CA ALA A 2 -12.45 -22.19 -31.93
C ALA A 2 -13.21 -21.85 -30.63
N ARG A 3 -13.93 -22.83 -30.06
CA ARG A 3 -14.59 -22.61 -28.76
C ARG A 3 -13.50 -22.34 -27.72
N PRO A 4 -13.69 -21.44 -26.73
CA PRO A 4 -12.64 -21.10 -25.74
C PRO A 4 -11.96 -22.31 -25.10
N ARG A 5 -12.69 -23.42 -24.95
CA ARG A 5 -12.18 -24.70 -24.44
C ARG A 5 -11.15 -25.37 -25.35
N GLU A 6 -11.39 -25.37 -26.65
CA GLU A 6 -10.47 -25.94 -27.66
C GLU A 6 -9.19 -25.12 -27.70
N ALA A 7 -9.33 -23.79 -27.75
CA ALA A 7 -8.19 -22.87 -27.73
C ALA A 7 -7.34 -23.02 -26.46
N ILE A 8 -7.97 -23.16 -25.28
CA ILE A 8 -7.25 -23.43 -24.04
C ILE A 8 -6.49 -24.77 -24.12
N ALA A 9 -7.13 -25.84 -24.60
CA ALA A 9 -6.49 -27.15 -24.70
C ALA A 9 -5.28 -27.13 -25.65
N GLU A 10 -5.41 -26.49 -26.82
CA GLU A 10 -4.33 -26.32 -27.79
C GLU A 10 -3.17 -25.50 -27.22
N CYS A 11 -3.46 -24.38 -26.54
CA CYS A 11 -2.42 -23.58 -25.89
C CYS A 11 -1.67 -24.40 -24.83
N LEU A 12 -2.38 -25.22 -24.04
CA LEU A 12 -1.76 -26.04 -23.00
C LEU A 12 -0.83 -27.11 -23.57
N SER A 13 -1.14 -27.71 -24.73
CA SER A 13 -0.20 -28.59 -25.42
C SER A 13 1.05 -27.84 -25.89
N GLU A 14 0.90 -26.63 -26.43
CA GLU A 14 2.02 -25.82 -26.90
C GLU A 14 2.92 -25.31 -25.76
N LEU A 15 2.39 -25.18 -24.53
CA LEU A 15 3.22 -24.86 -23.35
C LEU A 15 4.26 -25.95 -23.03
N GLN A 16 3.99 -27.20 -23.42
CA GLN A 16 4.91 -28.33 -23.22
C GLN A 16 5.92 -28.48 -24.36
N SER A 17 5.85 -27.64 -25.40
CA SER A 17 6.82 -27.67 -26.49
C SER A 17 8.19 -27.17 -26.04
N GLU A 18 9.25 -27.66 -26.68
CA GLU A 18 10.63 -27.16 -26.47
C GLU A 18 10.85 -25.79 -27.15
N SER A 19 9.92 -25.33 -27.98
CA SER A 19 10.01 -24.06 -28.70
C SER A 19 9.51 -22.90 -27.82
N GLN A 20 10.43 -22.01 -27.44
CA GLN A 20 10.07 -20.78 -26.73
C GLN A 20 9.08 -19.91 -27.50
N GLU A 21 9.15 -19.91 -28.84
CA GLU A 21 8.23 -19.13 -29.68
C GLU A 21 6.80 -19.67 -29.57
N ASN A 22 6.64 -20.99 -29.59
CA ASN A 22 5.34 -21.63 -29.41
C ASN A 22 4.78 -21.38 -28.00
N GLN A 23 5.62 -21.53 -26.97
CA GLN A 23 5.25 -21.20 -25.59
C GLN A 23 4.78 -19.74 -25.47
N GLN A 24 5.50 -18.79 -26.07
CA GLN A 24 5.10 -17.37 -26.03
C GLN A 24 3.77 -17.13 -26.75
N LYS A 25 3.55 -17.70 -27.94
CA LYS A 25 2.27 -17.58 -28.68
C LYS A 25 1.10 -18.17 -27.89
N ALA A 26 1.29 -19.32 -27.27
CA ALA A 26 0.29 -19.96 -26.42
C ALA A 26 -0.02 -19.10 -25.18
N LEU A 27 1.01 -18.59 -24.50
CA LEU A 27 0.85 -17.72 -23.34
C LEU A 27 0.14 -16.41 -23.70
N LEU A 28 0.47 -15.77 -24.83
CA LEU A 28 -0.21 -14.57 -25.31
C LEU A 28 -1.71 -14.82 -25.52
N THR A 29 -2.05 -15.96 -26.11
CA THR A 29 -3.44 -16.37 -26.32
C THR A 29 -4.16 -16.59 -24.99
N LEU A 30 -3.53 -17.29 -24.04
CA LEU A 30 -4.07 -17.51 -22.71
C LEU A 30 -4.25 -16.21 -21.91
N VAL A 31 -3.33 -15.25 -22.03
CA VAL A 31 -3.48 -13.91 -21.43
C VAL A 31 -4.75 -13.24 -21.97
N SER A 32 -4.95 -13.24 -23.30
CA SER A 32 -6.14 -12.65 -23.92
C SER A 32 -7.44 -13.32 -23.45
N ILE A 33 -7.47 -14.65 -23.45
CA ILE A 33 -8.63 -15.47 -23.05
C ILE A 33 -9.02 -15.24 -21.58
N THR A 34 -8.03 -15.15 -20.68
CA THR A 34 -8.23 -15.03 -19.23
C THR A 34 -8.49 -13.59 -18.76
N LYS A 35 -8.03 -12.60 -19.51
CA LYS A 35 -8.22 -11.18 -19.18
C LYS A 35 -9.69 -10.79 -19.16
N VAL A 36 -10.47 -11.28 -20.13
CA VAL A 36 -11.82 -10.76 -20.40
C VAL A 36 -12.98 -11.56 -19.78
N SER A 37 -12.79 -12.85 -19.47
CA SER A 37 -13.91 -13.74 -19.10
C SER A 37 -13.68 -14.50 -17.79
N PRO A 38 -14.53 -14.32 -16.76
CA PRO A 38 -14.52 -15.15 -15.56
C PRO A 38 -14.71 -16.65 -15.86
N GLN A 39 -15.53 -16.98 -16.85
CA GLN A 39 -15.78 -18.38 -17.25
C GLN A 39 -14.52 -19.01 -17.82
N ASN A 40 -13.77 -18.28 -18.65
CA ASN A 40 -12.51 -18.77 -19.21
C ASN A 40 -11.43 -18.93 -18.13
N ARG A 41 -11.38 -18.02 -17.15
CA ARG A 41 -10.49 -18.17 -15.98
C ARG A 41 -10.80 -19.45 -15.21
N ASN A 42 -12.08 -19.73 -14.96
CA ASN A 42 -12.51 -20.94 -14.27
C ASN A 42 -12.18 -22.20 -15.08
N LEU A 43 -12.43 -22.18 -16.38
CA LEU A 43 -12.14 -23.30 -17.27
C LEU A 43 -10.65 -23.62 -17.31
N LEU A 44 -9.80 -22.59 -17.43
CA LEU A 44 -8.35 -22.78 -17.38
C LEU A 44 -7.94 -23.36 -16.02
N ALA A 45 -8.39 -22.77 -14.92
CA ALA A 45 -8.03 -23.20 -13.56
C ALA A 45 -8.49 -24.62 -13.19
N GLN A 46 -9.55 -25.12 -13.82
CA GLN A 46 -10.01 -26.51 -13.65
C GLN A 46 -9.12 -27.53 -14.39
N THR A 47 -8.20 -27.06 -15.23
CA THR A 47 -7.29 -27.96 -15.94
C THR A 47 -6.16 -28.40 -15.01
N ASN A 48 -6.04 -29.71 -14.82
CA ASN A 48 -5.04 -30.29 -13.92
C ASN A 48 -3.61 -29.84 -14.29
N GLY A 49 -2.83 -29.47 -13.27
CA GLY A 49 -1.42 -29.09 -13.44
C GLY A 49 -1.18 -27.68 -13.99
N VAL A 50 -2.19 -26.96 -14.49
CA VAL A 50 -1.98 -25.66 -15.16
C VAL A 50 -1.26 -24.63 -14.28
N VAL A 51 -1.63 -24.55 -12.99
CA VAL A 51 -1.02 -23.61 -12.05
C VAL A 51 0.46 -23.94 -11.84
N SER A 52 0.78 -25.24 -11.73
CA SER A 52 2.16 -25.71 -11.58
C SER A 52 2.97 -25.41 -12.84
N THR A 53 2.41 -25.63 -14.02
CA THR A 53 3.06 -25.32 -15.31
C THR A 53 3.34 -23.82 -15.43
N LEU A 54 2.35 -22.97 -15.13
CA LEU A 54 2.53 -21.52 -15.16
C LEU A 54 3.57 -21.03 -14.16
N LEU A 55 3.63 -21.63 -12.97
CA LEU A 55 4.66 -21.30 -11.98
C LEU A 55 6.06 -21.70 -12.45
N SER A 56 6.21 -22.93 -12.96
CA SER A 56 7.47 -23.40 -13.56
C SER A 56 7.94 -22.46 -14.69
N LEU A 57 7.03 -22.05 -15.56
CA LEU A 57 7.33 -21.10 -16.64
C LEU A 57 7.71 -19.71 -16.09
N SER A 58 7.07 -19.26 -15.01
CA SER A 58 7.40 -17.99 -14.36
C SER A 58 8.75 -17.98 -13.64
N MET A 59 9.19 -19.15 -13.16
CA MET A 59 10.49 -19.34 -12.51
C MET A 59 11.63 -19.60 -13.50
N SER A 60 11.31 -19.92 -14.76
CA SER A 60 12.32 -20.27 -15.76
C SER A 60 13.22 -19.05 -16.07
N PRO A 61 14.55 -19.18 -15.95
CA PRO A 61 15.49 -18.10 -16.27
C PRO A 61 15.59 -17.82 -17.76
N SER A 62 14.90 -18.61 -18.60
CA SER A 62 15.11 -18.64 -20.05
C SER A 62 14.50 -17.47 -20.81
N SER A 63 13.50 -16.76 -20.26
CA SER A 63 12.86 -15.63 -20.94
C SER A 63 12.04 -14.74 -19.99
N THR A 64 12.41 -13.46 -19.89
CA THR A 64 11.62 -12.43 -19.18
C THR A 64 10.21 -12.29 -19.75
N THR A 65 10.04 -12.48 -21.06
CA THR A 65 8.72 -12.42 -21.72
C THR A 65 7.84 -13.58 -21.27
N ILE A 66 8.37 -14.81 -21.22
CA ILE A 66 7.62 -15.98 -20.72
C ILE A 66 7.24 -15.75 -19.25
N GLN A 67 8.19 -15.28 -18.43
CA GLN A 67 7.91 -14.95 -17.03
C GLN A 67 6.77 -13.94 -16.90
N LEU A 68 6.83 -12.83 -17.64
CA LEU A 68 5.81 -11.80 -17.61
C LEU A 68 4.42 -12.34 -18.01
N LEU A 69 4.34 -13.11 -19.10
CA LEU A 69 3.08 -13.65 -19.58
C LEU A 69 2.50 -14.71 -18.61
N ALA A 70 3.35 -15.58 -18.06
CA ALA A 70 2.94 -16.57 -17.07
C ALA A 70 2.42 -15.90 -15.79
N LEU A 71 3.14 -14.90 -15.26
CA LEU A 71 2.69 -14.09 -14.12
C LEU A 71 1.37 -13.37 -14.42
N SER A 72 1.18 -12.88 -15.65
CA SER A 72 -0.05 -12.21 -16.06
C SER A 72 -1.25 -13.15 -16.06
N ILE A 73 -1.07 -14.41 -16.49
CA ILE A 73 -2.12 -15.43 -16.42
C ILE A 73 -2.41 -15.77 -14.96
N LEU A 74 -1.38 -15.96 -14.12
CA LEU A 74 -1.57 -16.23 -12.68
C LEU A 74 -2.33 -15.09 -11.98
N PHE A 75 -2.01 -13.83 -12.30
CA PHE A 75 -2.77 -12.66 -11.85
C PHE A 75 -4.22 -12.70 -12.34
N ASN A 76 -4.46 -12.99 -13.62
CA ASN A 76 -5.82 -13.11 -14.11
C ASN A 76 -6.59 -14.21 -13.36
N LEU A 77 -5.97 -15.36 -13.12
CA LEU A 77 -6.57 -16.45 -12.35
C LEU A 77 -6.86 -16.04 -10.90
N SER A 78 -6.00 -15.26 -10.23
CA SER A 78 -6.24 -14.81 -8.85
C SER A 78 -7.47 -13.91 -8.70
N LEU A 79 -7.98 -13.34 -9.79
CA LEU A 79 -9.26 -12.62 -9.79
C LEU A 79 -10.45 -13.53 -9.45
N ASN A 80 -10.33 -14.86 -9.58
CA ASN A 80 -11.28 -15.81 -9.02
C ASN A 80 -11.05 -15.96 -7.50
N PRO A 81 -12.03 -15.62 -6.64
CA PRO A 81 -11.90 -15.76 -5.18
C PRO A 81 -11.53 -17.18 -4.72
N ASN A 82 -12.03 -18.21 -5.40
CA ASN A 82 -11.80 -19.61 -5.04
C ASN A 82 -10.34 -20.05 -5.23
N LEU A 83 -9.56 -19.31 -6.03
CA LEU A 83 -8.15 -19.62 -6.30
C LEU A 83 -7.20 -18.87 -5.38
N LYS A 84 -7.64 -17.80 -4.71
CA LYS A 84 -6.75 -16.95 -3.90
C LYS A 84 -6.05 -17.73 -2.78
N GLN A 85 -6.74 -18.67 -2.14
CA GLN A 85 -6.14 -19.49 -1.09
C GLN A 85 -5.09 -20.46 -1.65
N THR A 86 -5.39 -21.15 -2.75
CA THR A 86 -4.50 -22.13 -3.40
C THR A 86 -3.27 -21.49 -4.06
N LEU A 87 -3.41 -20.25 -4.54
CA LEU A 87 -2.32 -19.48 -5.13
C LEU A 87 -1.43 -18.80 -4.08
N ALA A 88 -1.88 -18.71 -2.83
CA ALA A 88 -1.14 -18.14 -1.72
C ALA A 88 -0.49 -19.22 -0.83
N ASP A 89 0.20 -20.21 -1.43
CA ASP A 89 1.09 -21.07 -0.65
C ASP A 89 2.46 -20.42 -0.36
N MET A 90 3.21 -20.95 0.61
CA MET A 90 4.46 -20.32 1.03
C MET A 90 5.49 -20.25 -0.10
N GLU A 91 5.63 -21.32 -0.87
CA GLU A 91 6.58 -21.38 -1.98
C GLU A 91 6.26 -20.35 -3.05
N LYS A 92 4.98 -20.24 -3.45
CA LYS A 92 4.50 -19.25 -4.41
C LYS A 92 4.73 -17.82 -3.92
N ILE A 93 4.45 -17.55 -2.64
CA ILE A 93 4.65 -16.22 -2.04
C ILE A 93 6.14 -15.85 -2.04
N LEU A 94 7.01 -16.75 -1.60
CA LEU A 94 8.45 -16.53 -1.57
C LEU A 94 9.02 -16.30 -2.98
N PHE A 95 8.51 -17.02 -3.97
CA PHE A 95 8.85 -16.78 -5.37
C PHE A 95 8.44 -15.38 -5.82
N LEU A 96 7.19 -14.96 -5.57
CA LEU A 96 6.75 -13.61 -5.92
C LEU A 96 7.54 -12.51 -5.20
N ASN A 97 7.92 -12.73 -3.94
CA ASN A 97 8.82 -11.85 -3.19
C ASN A 97 10.19 -11.74 -3.89
N SER A 98 10.73 -12.86 -4.39
CA SER A 98 11.98 -12.84 -5.16
C SER A 98 11.85 -12.01 -6.45
N VAL A 99 10.74 -12.15 -7.20
CA VAL A 99 10.51 -11.39 -8.44
C VAL A 99 10.48 -9.88 -8.18
N ILE A 100 9.77 -9.42 -7.15
CA ILE A 100 9.72 -7.98 -6.84
C ILE A 100 11.08 -7.43 -6.37
N LEU A 101 11.91 -8.27 -5.74
CA LEU A 101 13.24 -7.89 -5.25
C LEU A 101 14.35 -7.95 -6.31
N SER A 102 14.25 -8.87 -7.26
CA SER A 102 15.32 -9.20 -8.21
C SER A 102 15.18 -8.54 -9.57
N SER A 103 13.97 -8.16 -9.99
CA SER A 103 13.76 -7.73 -11.36
C SER A 103 14.44 -6.39 -11.64
N THR A 104 15.35 -6.39 -12.61
CA THR A 104 15.87 -5.19 -13.26
C THR A 104 14.82 -4.51 -14.15
N SER A 105 13.75 -5.25 -14.52
CA SER A 105 12.66 -4.77 -15.37
C SER A 105 11.42 -4.44 -14.54
N ALA A 106 10.79 -3.29 -14.81
CA ALA A 106 9.65 -2.82 -14.02
C ALA A 106 8.40 -3.72 -14.16
N GLU A 107 8.23 -4.40 -15.29
CA GLU A 107 6.96 -5.01 -15.69
C GLU A 107 6.63 -6.33 -14.97
N PRO A 108 7.54 -7.32 -14.86
CA PRO A 108 7.30 -8.52 -14.05
C PRO A 108 7.07 -8.19 -12.57
N SER A 109 7.83 -7.26 -11.99
CA SER A 109 7.62 -6.83 -10.60
C SER A 109 6.25 -6.18 -10.40
N ARG A 110 5.80 -5.38 -11.37
CA ARG A 110 4.47 -4.76 -11.36
C ARG A 110 3.35 -5.80 -11.34
N ILE A 111 3.46 -6.83 -12.18
CA ILE A 111 2.49 -7.93 -12.22
C ILE A 111 2.57 -8.78 -10.95
N ALA A 112 3.77 -9.10 -10.47
CA ALA A 112 3.98 -9.85 -9.24
C ALA A 112 3.36 -9.14 -8.03
N ALA A 113 3.58 -7.82 -7.89
CA ALA A 113 2.92 -7.01 -6.86
C ALA A 113 1.40 -7.02 -7.01
N SER A 114 0.89 -6.89 -8.23
CA SER A 114 -0.57 -6.94 -8.49
C SER A 114 -1.18 -8.30 -8.10
N LEU A 115 -0.46 -9.39 -8.37
CA LEU A 115 -0.84 -10.74 -7.94
C LEU A 115 -0.81 -10.86 -6.41
N LEU A 116 0.27 -10.43 -5.74
CA LEU A 116 0.34 -10.39 -4.27
C LEU A 116 -0.84 -9.63 -3.66
N CYS A 117 -1.13 -8.43 -4.19
CA CYS A 117 -2.28 -7.62 -3.75
C CYS A 117 -3.61 -8.36 -3.94
N SER A 118 -3.82 -8.96 -5.12
CA SER A 118 -5.03 -9.74 -5.41
C SER A 118 -5.21 -10.91 -4.43
N LEU A 119 -4.14 -11.63 -4.11
CA LEU A 119 -4.17 -12.72 -3.14
C LEU A 119 -4.39 -12.22 -1.72
N ALA A 120 -3.85 -11.06 -1.35
CA ALA A 120 -4.01 -10.44 -0.04
C ALA A 120 -5.44 -9.96 0.23
N MET A 121 -6.24 -9.65 -0.80
CA MET A 121 -7.67 -9.31 -0.64
C MET A 121 -8.50 -10.41 0.04
N LEU A 122 -8.00 -11.63 0.13
CA LEU A 122 -8.56 -12.67 1.00
C LEU A 122 -7.89 -12.58 2.37
N ASP A 123 -8.61 -12.10 3.40
CA ASP A 123 -8.07 -11.86 4.74
C ASP A 123 -7.30 -13.06 5.33
N LYS A 124 -7.76 -14.29 5.06
CA LYS A 124 -7.09 -15.53 5.50
C LYS A 124 -5.65 -15.67 5.02
N ASN A 125 -5.27 -14.95 3.96
CA ASN A 125 -3.91 -14.98 3.42
C ASN A 125 -2.98 -13.94 4.06
N LYS A 126 -3.50 -12.85 4.66
CA LYS A 126 -2.68 -11.68 5.09
C LYS A 126 -1.58 -12.04 6.08
N ALA A 127 -1.88 -12.86 7.08
CA ALA A 127 -0.89 -13.29 8.07
C ALA A 127 0.25 -14.10 7.43
N LYS A 128 -0.07 -14.90 6.41
CA LYS A 128 0.91 -15.73 5.70
C LYS A 128 1.93 -14.90 4.92
N PHE A 129 1.48 -13.79 4.31
CA PHE A 129 2.38 -12.83 3.66
C PHE A 129 3.34 -12.17 4.65
N GLY A 130 2.87 -11.84 5.85
CA GLY A 130 3.74 -11.36 6.94
C GLY A 130 4.82 -12.39 7.29
N VAL A 131 4.42 -13.65 7.55
CA VAL A 131 5.38 -14.73 7.86
C VAL A 131 6.37 -15.00 6.72
N ALA A 132 5.94 -14.82 5.46
CA ALA A 132 6.79 -15.02 4.29
C ALA A 132 7.76 -13.85 4.00
N GLY A 133 7.76 -12.80 4.83
CA GLY A 133 8.64 -11.63 4.64
C GLY A 133 8.20 -10.70 3.50
N THR A 134 6.94 -10.77 3.07
CA THR A 134 6.46 -9.95 1.94
C THR A 134 6.39 -8.47 2.29
N VAL A 135 6.09 -8.13 3.54
CA VAL A 135 6.00 -6.74 4.00
C VAL A 135 7.36 -6.06 3.93
N GLU A 136 8.39 -6.72 4.44
CA GLU A 136 9.80 -6.33 4.42
C GLU A 136 10.28 -6.14 2.98
N ALA A 137 9.95 -7.08 2.10
CA ALA A 137 10.30 -7.02 0.69
C ALA A 137 9.68 -5.78 0.01
N LEU A 138 8.41 -5.48 0.30
CA LEU A 138 7.72 -4.31 -0.25
C LEU A 138 8.34 -3.01 0.28
N VAL A 139 8.57 -2.87 1.59
CA VAL A 139 9.21 -1.66 2.16
C VAL A 139 10.57 -1.41 1.51
N LYS A 140 11.37 -2.46 1.34
CA LYS A 140 12.68 -2.38 0.67
C LYS A 140 12.56 -1.91 -0.78
N VAL A 141 11.62 -2.45 -1.56
CA VAL A 141 11.44 -2.06 -2.97
C VAL A 141 10.88 -0.64 -3.10
N ILE A 142 9.92 -0.26 -2.25
CA ILE A 142 9.35 1.10 -2.22
C ILE A 142 10.43 2.14 -1.93
N SER A 143 11.38 1.84 -1.03
CA SER A 143 12.47 2.76 -0.71
C SER A 143 13.38 3.10 -1.89
N ARG A 144 13.44 2.22 -2.91
CA ARG A 144 14.32 2.35 -4.09
C ARG A 144 13.56 2.69 -5.37
N SER A 145 12.27 2.38 -5.44
CA SER A 145 11.47 2.55 -6.65
C SER A 145 11.02 4.00 -6.83
N ARG A 146 11.21 4.51 -8.05
CA ARG A 146 10.67 5.81 -8.51
C ARG A 146 9.91 5.68 -9.83
N GLY A 147 9.60 4.44 -10.24
CA GLY A 147 8.95 4.14 -11.52
C GLY A 147 7.44 3.86 -11.42
N PRO A 148 6.78 3.59 -12.56
CA PRO A 148 5.34 3.31 -12.61
C PRO A 148 4.89 2.13 -11.74
N ALA A 149 5.78 1.19 -11.42
CA ALA A 149 5.49 0.06 -10.54
C ALA A 149 5.29 0.46 -9.07
N SER A 150 5.74 1.65 -8.63
CA SER A 150 5.63 2.11 -7.24
C SER A 150 4.19 2.07 -6.71
N HIS A 151 3.21 2.46 -7.53
CA HIS A 151 1.81 2.41 -7.16
C HIS A 151 1.35 0.99 -6.81
N HIS A 152 1.83 -0.02 -7.54
CA HIS A 152 1.47 -1.42 -7.29
C HIS A 152 2.08 -1.94 -5.99
N PHE A 153 3.33 -1.56 -5.66
CA PHE A 153 3.94 -1.92 -4.38
C PHE A 153 3.21 -1.26 -3.20
N LEU A 154 2.89 0.03 -3.30
CA LEU A 154 2.11 0.74 -2.28
C LEU A 154 0.72 0.14 -2.11
N SER A 155 0.01 -0.15 -3.21
CA SER A 155 -1.31 -0.79 -3.16
C SER A 155 -1.25 -2.15 -2.45
N THR A 156 -0.20 -2.93 -2.72
CA THR A 156 0.01 -4.23 -2.06
C THR A 156 0.29 -4.05 -0.57
N LEU A 157 1.14 -3.10 -0.20
CA LEU A 157 1.44 -2.81 1.20
C LEU A 157 0.18 -2.33 1.93
N ALA A 158 -0.60 -1.43 1.34
CA ALA A 158 -1.87 -0.94 1.89
C ALA A 158 -2.85 -2.09 2.19
N GLU A 159 -2.96 -3.06 1.28
CA GLU A 159 -3.82 -4.23 1.49
C GLU A 159 -3.30 -5.13 2.63
N LEU A 160 -1.99 -5.35 2.69
CA LEU A 160 -1.39 -6.22 3.72
C LEU A 160 -1.48 -5.63 5.12
N VAL A 161 -1.26 -4.32 5.27
CA VAL A 161 -1.32 -3.62 6.58
C VAL A 161 -2.76 -3.34 7.03
N GLN A 162 -3.78 -3.84 6.32
CA GLN A 162 -5.12 -3.95 6.92
C GLN A 162 -5.13 -4.97 8.07
N PHE A 163 -4.18 -5.91 8.10
CA PHE A 163 -3.97 -6.85 9.19
C PHE A 163 -2.95 -6.30 10.20
N HIS A 164 -3.35 -6.21 11.47
CA HIS A 164 -2.53 -5.62 12.54
C HIS A 164 -1.11 -6.21 12.63
N GLY A 165 -0.96 -7.54 12.56
CA GLY A 165 0.37 -8.16 12.63
C GLY A 165 1.31 -7.70 11.52
N ASN A 166 0.77 -7.38 10.34
CA ASN A 166 1.56 -6.82 9.24
C ASN A 166 1.89 -5.34 9.45
N CYS A 167 1.08 -4.58 10.21
CA CYS A 167 1.44 -3.21 10.61
C CYS A 167 2.70 -3.21 11.46
N THR A 168 2.76 -4.09 12.49
CA THR A 168 3.92 -4.22 13.37
C THR A 168 5.18 -4.53 12.55
N VAL A 169 5.10 -5.51 11.63
CA VAL A 169 6.21 -5.86 10.72
C VAL A 169 6.60 -4.67 9.84
N ALA A 170 5.63 -3.95 9.26
CA ALA A 170 5.92 -2.78 8.41
C ALA A 170 6.67 -1.68 9.16
N VAL A 171 6.22 -1.35 10.37
CA VAL A 171 6.86 -0.32 11.21
C VAL A 171 8.30 -0.74 11.57
N GLN A 172 8.49 -1.98 12.03
CA GLN A 172 9.82 -2.52 12.36
C GLN A 172 10.76 -2.57 11.15
N SER A 173 10.21 -2.70 9.95
CA SER A 173 10.95 -2.68 8.69
C SER A 173 11.32 -1.26 8.21
N GLY A 174 10.93 -0.22 8.95
CA GLY A 174 11.17 1.17 8.58
C GLY A 174 10.19 1.73 7.54
N ALA A 175 8.95 1.23 7.48
CA ALA A 175 7.95 1.75 6.54
C ALA A 175 7.66 3.24 6.74
N VAL A 176 7.58 3.72 7.99
CA VAL A 176 7.23 5.12 8.31
C VAL A 176 8.19 6.13 7.64
N PRO A 177 9.52 6.09 7.88
CA PRO A 177 10.44 7.04 7.23
C PRO A 177 10.47 6.87 5.70
N VAL A 178 10.30 5.65 5.17
CA VAL A 178 10.24 5.40 3.73
C VAL A 178 9.02 6.09 3.09
N LEU A 179 7.85 5.97 3.72
CA LEU A 179 6.60 6.55 3.22
C LEU A 179 6.61 8.08 3.36
N ILE A 180 7.14 8.61 4.46
CA ILE A 180 7.30 10.06 4.67
C ILE A 180 8.19 10.65 3.57
N LYS A 181 9.36 10.05 3.33
CA LYS A 181 10.24 10.48 2.25
C LYS A 181 9.55 10.42 0.88
N LEU A 182 8.71 9.41 0.65
CA LEU A 182 7.96 9.33 -0.61
C LEU A 182 6.90 10.43 -0.73
N VAL A 183 6.29 10.86 0.36
CA VAL A 183 5.36 12.00 0.37
C VAL A 183 6.10 13.32 0.08
N GLU A 184 7.31 13.49 0.61
CA GLU A 184 8.15 14.68 0.38
C GLU A 184 8.72 14.72 -1.05
N ASP A 185 9.18 13.59 -1.57
CA ASP A 185 9.84 13.48 -2.88
C ASP A 185 8.85 13.42 -4.06
N SER A 186 7.56 13.15 -3.83
CA SER A 186 6.65 12.77 -4.92
C SER A 186 6.03 13.96 -5.63
N ASP A 187 6.45 14.20 -6.86
CA ASP A 187 5.73 15.02 -7.84
C ASP A 187 4.37 14.41 -8.25
N CYS A 188 4.13 13.14 -7.90
CA CYS A 188 2.89 12.41 -8.18
C CYS A 188 1.95 12.42 -6.97
N GLU A 189 0.85 13.17 -7.08
CA GLU A 189 -0.15 13.30 -6.01
C GLU A 189 -0.73 11.95 -5.55
N ASP A 190 -0.90 10.98 -6.46
CA ASP A 190 -1.48 9.66 -6.15
C ASP A 190 -0.56 8.81 -5.26
N LEU A 191 0.76 8.88 -5.48
CA LEU A 191 1.74 8.15 -4.65
C LEU A 191 1.82 8.75 -3.26
N ALA A 192 1.80 10.09 -3.14
CA ALA A 192 1.77 10.78 -1.85
C ALA A 192 0.48 10.44 -1.08
N GLY A 193 -0.68 10.51 -1.74
CA GLY A 193 -1.97 10.17 -1.13
C GLY A 193 -2.05 8.72 -0.66
N THR A 194 -1.57 7.78 -1.48
CA THR A 194 -1.51 6.36 -1.08
C THR A 194 -0.55 6.12 0.09
N SER A 195 0.59 6.81 0.11
CA SER A 195 1.56 6.71 1.21
C SER A 195 0.98 7.23 2.52
N LEU A 196 0.25 8.36 2.49
CA LEU A 196 -0.47 8.89 3.65
C LEU A 196 -1.58 7.95 4.12
N ALA A 197 -2.30 7.31 3.19
CA ALA A 197 -3.30 6.30 3.55
C ALA A 197 -2.68 5.11 4.29
N ILE A 198 -1.49 4.65 3.87
CA ILE A 198 -0.74 3.60 4.58
C ILE A 198 -0.29 4.10 5.95
N LEU A 199 0.24 5.32 6.06
CA LEU A 199 0.61 5.92 7.35
C LEU A 199 -0.59 6.01 8.30
N CYS A 200 -1.79 6.36 7.81
CA CYS A 200 -3.02 6.32 8.59
C CYS A 200 -3.33 4.92 9.13
N LEU A 201 -3.15 3.87 8.31
CA LEU A 201 -3.37 2.48 8.73
C LEU A 201 -2.37 2.06 9.81
N LEU A 202 -1.10 2.46 9.70
CA LEU A 202 -0.07 2.20 10.70
C LEU A 202 -0.34 2.98 12.00
N ALA A 203 -0.77 4.25 11.90
CA ALA A 203 -1.08 5.12 13.04
C ALA A 203 -2.32 4.70 13.85
N ARG A 204 -3.06 3.68 13.40
CA ARG A 204 -4.13 3.06 14.20
C ARG A 204 -3.59 2.26 15.39
N PHE A 205 -2.31 1.96 15.39
CA PHE A 205 -1.64 1.15 16.40
C PHE A 205 -0.48 1.93 17.03
N GLU A 206 -0.14 1.57 18.26
CA GLU A 206 0.80 2.32 19.10
C GLU A 206 2.19 2.39 18.46
N GLU A 207 2.67 1.31 17.84
CA GLU A 207 3.99 1.26 17.22
C GLU A 207 4.09 2.24 16.04
N GLY A 208 3.08 2.27 15.18
CA GLY A 208 3.03 3.18 14.04
C GLY A 208 2.87 4.62 14.46
N LEU A 209 2.03 4.89 15.47
CA LEU A 209 1.86 6.23 16.00
C LEU A 209 3.11 6.75 16.73
N THR A 210 3.80 5.89 17.46
CA THR A 210 5.06 6.23 18.14
C THR A 210 6.15 6.55 17.12
N ALA A 211 6.31 5.73 16.08
CA ALA A 211 7.24 6.02 14.99
C ALA A 211 6.94 7.35 14.28
N LEU A 212 5.65 7.72 14.13
CA LEU A 212 5.26 9.03 13.60
C LEU A 212 5.63 10.17 14.57
N LYS A 213 5.38 10.02 15.88
CA LYS A 213 5.76 11.01 16.90
C LYS A 213 7.27 11.26 16.95
N GLU A 214 8.06 10.22 16.71
CA GLU A 214 9.53 10.29 16.69
C GLU A 214 10.09 10.88 15.38
N THR A 215 9.25 11.07 14.36
CA THR A 215 9.68 11.68 13.11
C THR A 215 9.85 13.19 13.28
N ASP A 216 11.06 13.69 13.01
CA ASP A 216 11.37 15.13 13.07
C ASP A 216 10.40 15.94 12.19
N LYS A 217 9.90 17.04 12.74
CA LYS A 217 9.01 18.00 12.06
C LYS A 217 7.75 17.39 11.43
N ILE A 218 7.30 16.22 11.88
CA ILE A 218 6.11 15.55 11.34
C ILE A 218 4.88 16.47 11.31
N VAL A 219 4.67 17.28 12.35
CA VAL A 219 3.55 18.22 12.44
C VAL A 219 3.63 19.28 11.34
N ALA A 220 4.80 19.89 11.15
CA ALA A 220 5.01 20.90 10.12
C ALA A 220 4.80 20.29 8.72
N LEU A 221 5.36 19.11 8.46
CA LEU A 221 5.18 18.38 7.19
C LEU A 221 3.68 18.14 6.88
N LEU A 222 2.92 17.63 7.86
CA LEU A 222 1.49 17.36 7.66
C LEU A 222 0.70 18.64 7.39
N ILE A 223 1.06 19.76 8.03
CA ILE A 223 0.44 21.07 7.78
C ILE A 223 0.77 21.57 6.37
N GLU A 224 2.00 21.39 5.89
CA GLU A 224 2.35 21.70 4.50
C GLU A 224 1.52 20.87 3.50
N ILE A 225 1.31 19.59 3.77
CA ILE A 225 0.49 18.72 2.92
C ILE A 225 -0.96 19.22 2.86
N LEU A 226 -1.52 19.73 3.96
CA LEU A 226 -2.86 20.32 3.98
C LEU A 226 -3.01 21.53 3.04
N LYS A 227 -1.92 22.26 2.77
CA LYS A 227 -1.88 23.40 1.83
C LYS A 227 -1.91 22.95 0.36
N GLY A 228 -1.64 21.68 0.07
CA GLY A 228 -1.59 21.11 -1.28
C GLY A 228 -2.94 21.11 -2.01
N LYS A 229 -3.02 20.45 -3.17
CA LYS A 229 -4.26 20.32 -3.97
C LYS A 229 -4.89 18.93 -3.91
N CYS A 230 -4.09 17.90 -3.66
CA CYS A 230 -4.54 16.51 -3.57
C CYS A 230 -5.46 16.27 -2.36
N MET A 231 -6.75 16.04 -2.62
CA MET A 231 -7.76 15.79 -1.57
C MET A 231 -7.44 14.56 -0.71
N LEU A 232 -6.97 13.48 -1.32
CA LEU A 232 -6.62 12.25 -0.60
C LEU A 232 -5.47 12.51 0.39
N SER A 233 -4.46 13.29 -0.04
CA SER A 233 -3.35 13.68 0.83
C SER A 233 -3.82 14.55 1.99
N LYS A 234 -4.72 15.51 1.73
CA LYS A 234 -5.30 16.34 2.80
C LYS A 234 -6.08 15.52 3.82
N GLU A 235 -6.90 14.57 3.36
CA GLU A 235 -7.65 13.68 4.25
C GLU A 235 -6.76 12.84 5.14
N GLY A 236 -5.68 12.28 4.57
CA GLY A 236 -4.69 11.48 5.30
C GLY A 236 -3.91 12.33 6.30
N ALA A 237 -3.41 13.50 5.88
CA ALA A 237 -2.66 14.38 6.76
C ALA A 237 -3.49 14.89 7.94
N ALA A 238 -4.76 15.27 7.70
CA ALA A 238 -5.67 15.67 8.77
C ALA A 238 -5.97 14.51 9.75
N ASP A 239 -6.07 13.27 9.26
CA ASP A 239 -6.29 12.09 10.11
C ASP A 239 -5.10 11.83 11.02
N ILE A 240 -3.88 11.91 10.47
CA ILE A 240 -2.65 11.70 11.23
C ILE A 240 -2.48 12.81 12.27
N LEU A 241 -2.70 14.08 11.91
CA LEU A 241 -2.64 15.19 12.85
C LEU A 241 -3.62 15.03 14.02
N LEU A 242 -4.85 14.59 13.75
CA LEU A 242 -5.83 14.34 14.82
C LEU A 242 -5.32 13.30 15.81
N ARG A 243 -4.83 12.16 15.31
CA ARG A 243 -4.26 11.09 16.15
C ARG A 243 -3.06 11.55 16.95
N LEU A 244 -2.17 12.32 16.32
CA LEU A 244 -1.01 12.90 17.02
C LEU A 244 -1.46 13.84 18.14
N PHE A 245 -2.51 14.64 17.93
CA PHE A 245 -3.01 15.56 18.96
C PHE A 245 -3.81 14.85 20.06
N ASP A 246 -4.43 13.70 19.76
CA ASP A 246 -5.04 12.86 20.79
C ASP A 246 -4.00 12.29 21.75
N GLU A 247 -2.78 12.00 21.27
CA GLU A 247 -1.78 11.19 21.98
C GLU A 247 -0.47 11.94 22.32
N SER A 248 -0.35 13.21 21.95
CA SER A 248 0.86 14.01 22.18
C SER A 248 0.56 15.51 22.29
N GLU A 249 0.61 16.02 23.53
CA GLU A 249 0.61 17.46 23.79
C GLU A 249 1.80 18.17 23.12
N GLY A 250 2.93 17.49 22.98
CA GLY A 250 4.10 18.00 22.25
C GLY A 250 3.76 18.36 20.81
N CYS A 251 3.03 17.48 20.12
CA CYS A 251 2.59 17.73 18.75
C CYS A 251 1.61 18.92 18.66
N ILE A 252 0.72 19.09 19.65
CA ILE A 252 -0.16 20.26 19.71
C ILE A 252 0.67 21.54 19.90
N ARG A 253 1.64 21.55 20.82
CA ARG A 253 2.51 22.71 21.02
C ARG A 253 3.31 23.05 19.78
N ASP A 254 3.80 22.07 19.05
CA ASP A 254 4.52 22.29 17.79
C ASP A 254 3.59 22.88 16.72
N ALA A 255 2.32 22.45 16.67
CA ALA A 255 1.33 23.04 15.79
C ALA A 255 0.98 24.49 16.15
N LEU A 256 0.88 24.81 17.44
CA LEU A 256 0.62 26.18 17.93
C LEU A 256 1.75 27.16 17.63
N ARG A 257 2.98 26.66 17.43
CA ARG A 257 4.13 27.48 17.01
C ARG A 257 4.10 27.84 15.52
N LEU A 258 3.21 27.23 14.74
CA LEU A 258 3.05 27.47 13.31
C LEU A 258 1.87 28.43 13.06
N PRO A 259 2.13 29.74 12.81
CA PRO A 259 1.09 30.76 12.75
C PRO A 259 0.08 30.56 11.61
N GLU A 260 0.47 29.85 10.56
CA GLU A 260 -0.42 29.53 9.44
C GLU A 260 -1.47 28.45 9.76
N PHE A 261 -1.30 27.67 10.82
CA PHE A 261 -2.08 26.43 10.95
C PHE A 261 -3.58 26.72 11.05
N SER A 262 -3.96 27.77 11.79
CA SER A 262 -5.35 28.23 11.89
C SER A 262 -5.95 28.61 10.53
N SER A 263 -5.19 29.29 9.66
CA SER A 263 -5.69 29.68 8.33
C SER A 263 -5.76 28.48 7.38
N VAL A 264 -4.82 27.54 7.49
CA VAL A 264 -4.84 26.26 6.75
C VAL A 264 -6.08 25.44 7.12
N LEU A 265 -6.40 25.32 8.42
CA LEU A 265 -7.62 24.64 8.85
C LEU A 265 -8.88 25.35 8.37
N ALA A 266 -8.90 26.69 8.38
CA ALA A 266 -10.03 27.47 7.87
C ALA A 266 -10.26 27.20 6.38
N ASP A 267 -9.21 27.21 5.56
CA ASP A 267 -9.31 26.83 4.15
C ASP A 267 -9.79 25.38 3.98
N LEU A 268 -9.21 24.45 4.74
CA LEU A 268 -9.58 23.03 4.71
C LEU A 268 -11.07 22.81 5.06
N SER A 269 -11.60 23.56 6.02
CA SER A 269 -13.00 23.47 6.46
C SER A 269 -14.01 23.96 5.41
N VAL A 270 -13.56 24.72 4.41
CA VAL A 270 -14.40 25.21 3.31
C VAL A 270 -14.15 24.42 2.02
N ARG A 271 -12.88 24.20 1.68
CA ARG A 271 -12.44 23.65 0.39
C ARG A 271 -12.06 22.17 0.43
N GLY A 272 -12.01 21.55 1.61
CA GLY A 272 -11.72 20.14 1.75
C GLY A 272 -12.87 19.23 1.29
N SER A 273 -12.57 17.94 1.14
CA SER A 273 -13.60 16.91 1.02
C SER A 273 -14.50 16.86 2.25
N VAL A 274 -15.64 16.15 2.20
CA VAL A 274 -16.52 15.97 3.35
C VAL A 274 -15.74 15.48 4.59
N ARG A 275 -14.93 14.44 4.41
CA ARG A 275 -14.09 13.87 5.47
C ARG A 275 -13.02 14.84 5.98
N ALA A 276 -12.37 15.58 5.08
CA ALA A 276 -11.35 16.55 5.47
C ALA A 276 -11.95 17.72 6.27
N ARG A 277 -13.17 18.17 5.90
CA ARG A 277 -13.88 19.23 6.61
C ARG A 277 -14.28 18.81 8.03
N GLU A 278 -14.81 17.60 8.19
CA GLU A 278 -15.12 17.04 9.51
C GLU A 278 -13.87 17.03 10.41
N LYS A 279 -12.74 16.56 9.87
CA LYS A 279 -11.47 16.53 10.60
C LYS A 279 -10.92 17.92 10.91
N ALA A 280 -11.08 18.87 10.00
CA ALA A 280 -10.68 20.27 10.21
C ALA A 280 -11.40 20.87 11.42
N SER A 281 -12.71 20.64 11.55
CA SER A 281 -13.50 21.11 12.70
C SER A 281 -13.00 20.51 14.02
N LEU A 282 -12.63 19.23 14.03
CA LEU A 282 -12.07 18.57 15.21
C LEU A 282 -10.68 19.12 15.58
N LEU A 283 -9.82 19.36 14.59
CA LEU A 283 -8.50 19.96 14.80
C LEU A 283 -8.61 21.38 15.37
N MET A 284 -9.51 22.21 14.83
CA MET A 284 -9.76 23.56 15.36
C MET A 284 -10.22 23.53 16.82
N LYS A 285 -11.13 22.61 17.17
CA LYS A 285 -11.61 22.45 18.54
C LYS A 285 -10.44 22.13 19.49
N LYS A 286 -9.57 21.19 19.12
CA LYS A 286 -8.38 20.83 19.91
C LYS A 286 -7.42 22.00 20.10
N LEU A 287 -7.21 22.82 19.06
CA LEU A 287 -6.39 24.02 19.18
C LEU A 287 -7.00 25.07 20.12
N MET A 288 -8.33 25.22 20.10
CA MET A 288 -9.02 26.14 21.02
C MET A 288 -8.89 25.67 22.47
N GLU A 289 -9.11 24.38 22.72
CA GLU A 289 -8.98 23.78 24.06
C GLU A 289 -7.54 23.95 24.60
N ALA A 290 -6.53 23.62 23.79
CA ALA A 290 -5.13 23.78 24.18
C ALA A 290 -4.73 25.25 24.44
N ASN A 291 -5.25 26.20 23.65
CA ASN A 291 -5.01 27.63 23.89
C ASN A 291 -5.64 28.11 25.20
N MET A 292 -6.83 27.60 25.55
CA MET A 292 -7.48 27.91 26.82
C MET A 292 -6.67 27.35 27.99
N ASP A 293 -6.15 26.13 27.89
CA ASP A 293 -5.30 25.56 28.94
C ASP A 293 -3.99 26.34 29.14
N VAL A 294 -3.40 26.88 28.06
CA VAL A 294 -2.22 27.75 28.15
C VAL A 294 -2.56 29.10 28.81
N VAL A 295 -3.69 29.72 28.44
CA VAL A 295 -4.09 31.04 28.95
C VAL A 295 -4.57 30.98 30.40
N TYR A 296 -5.29 29.93 30.79
CA TYR A 296 -5.88 29.81 32.13
C TYR A 296 -5.03 28.94 33.08
N GLY A 297 -4.22 28.00 32.58
CA GLY A 297 -3.33 27.18 33.40
C GLY A 297 -2.17 27.94 34.04
N ASP A 298 -1.68 29.03 33.43
CA ASP A 298 -0.60 29.86 33.99
C ASP A 298 -1.10 30.82 35.10
N THR A 299 -2.42 30.95 35.27
CA THR A 299 -3.01 31.77 36.37
C THR A 299 -3.15 31.00 37.68
N GLY A 300 -3.12 29.66 37.64
CA GLY A 300 -3.26 28.81 38.83
C GLY A 300 -1.98 28.63 39.68
N ASN A 301 -0.80 28.97 39.12
CA ASN A 301 0.48 28.72 39.79
C ASN A 301 1.17 30.00 40.32
N LYS A 302 0.57 31.18 40.11
CA LYS A 302 1.12 32.48 40.56
C LYS A 302 0.51 33.02 41.85
N THR A 303 -0.48 32.34 42.44
CA THR A 303 -1.13 32.75 43.70
C THR A 303 -0.59 32.04 44.95
N ALA A 304 0.32 31.07 44.81
CA ALA A 304 0.86 30.31 45.96
C ALA A 304 2.13 30.92 46.61
N THR A 305 2.68 32.02 46.10
CA THR A 305 3.95 32.60 46.59
C THR A 305 3.83 33.89 47.41
N TYR A 306 2.62 34.28 47.85
CA TYR A 306 2.40 35.49 48.66
C TYR A 306 1.72 35.22 50.02
N LEU A 307 1.98 34.08 50.65
CA LEU A 307 1.57 33.80 52.05
C LEU A 307 2.65 33.06 52.86
N GLN A 308 3.88 33.58 52.86
CA GLN A 308 4.87 33.33 53.92
C GLN A 308 5.45 34.66 54.43
#